data_AF-A0A2G2H6J4-F1
#
_entry.id   AF-A0A2G2H6J4-F1
#
_cell.length_a   1.000
_cell.length_b   1.000
_cell.length_c   1.000
_cell.angle_alpha   90.00
_cell.angle_beta   90.00
_cell.angle_gamma   90.00
#
_symmetry.space_group_name_H-M   'P 1'
#
loop_
_entity.id
_entity.type
_entity.pdbx_description
1 polymer ?
#
loop_
_entity_poly.entity_id
_entity_poly.type
_entity_poly.pdbx_seq_one_letter_code
_entity_poly.pdbx_strand_id
1 'polypeptide(L)'
;MKDIFCIIAVLFGVSLLAQDNDEKIYNFNVVKEIPIIVGCEESADREKCFKEVLFEKLSDYIFDCNCTSRQRFYIIFVFKSNGMISDIEIRGNQNGLLKMYRNEEEREKEEKEEEERAIAKNKTREDFSSDSGFGDHKDSLFWKEAEEIGRPNSFNSRMKYFIKNNIKVSKPAQMNGENVSVRYMLPISLSF
;
A
#
# COMPACT_ATOMS: atom_id res chain seq x y z
N MET A 1 3.17 0.95 55.99
CA MET A 1 2.19 0.16 55.19
C MET A 1 1.93 0.82 53.83
N LYS A 2 2.97 1.05 53.02
CA LYS A 2 2.83 1.57 51.64
C LYS A 2 3.64 0.79 50.59
N ASP A 3 4.40 -0.24 51.01
CA ASP A 3 5.35 -0.92 50.11
C ASP A 3 4.87 -2.30 49.61
N ILE A 4 3.63 -2.70 49.91
CA ILE A 4 3.08 -4.00 49.51
C ILE A 4 2.28 -3.91 48.20
N PHE A 5 1.87 -2.70 47.78
CA PHE A 5 1.04 -2.52 46.58
C PHE A 5 1.82 -2.52 45.25
N CYS A 6 3.16 -2.38 45.25
CA CYS A 6 3.93 -2.46 44.00
C CYS A 6 4.26 -3.89 43.54
N ILE A 7 4.23 -4.88 44.43
CA ILE A 7 4.63 -6.25 44.07
C ILE A 7 3.51 -6.99 43.33
N ILE A 8 2.23 -6.64 43.59
CA ILE A 8 1.08 -7.30 42.94
C ILE A 8 0.97 -6.88 41.45
N ALA A 9 1.47 -5.70 41.06
CA ALA A 9 1.51 -5.28 39.66
C ALA A 9 2.53 -6.07 38.81
N VAL A 10 3.51 -6.73 39.44
CA VAL A 10 4.49 -7.58 38.74
C VAL A 10 3.95 -8.99 38.49
N LEU A 11 2.95 -9.45 39.26
CA LEU A 11 2.35 -10.78 39.09
C LEU A 11 1.18 -10.83 38.10
N PHE A 12 0.60 -9.68 37.72
CA PHE A 12 -0.45 -9.58 36.69
C PHE A 12 0.00 -8.78 35.45
N GLY A 13 1.29 -8.49 35.33
CA GLY A 13 1.83 -7.54 34.36
C GLY A 13 2.44 -8.12 33.08
N VAL A 14 2.46 -9.45 32.90
CA VAL A 14 3.02 -10.07 31.69
C VAL A 14 2.16 -11.25 31.25
N SER A 15 1.33 -10.99 30.24
CA SER A 15 1.07 -11.90 29.12
C SER A 15 -0.12 -11.37 28.31
N LEU A 16 0.05 -10.22 27.64
CA LEU A 16 -0.71 -9.98 26.42
C LEU A 16 0.01 -10.79 25.35
N LEU A 17 -0.25 -12.10 25.35
CA LEU A 17 0.18 -12.98 24.26
C LEU A 17 -0.46 -12.44 23.00
N ALA A 18 0.38 -12.01 22.05
CA ALA A 18 0.03 -12.01 20.65
C ALA A 18 -0.39 -13.45 20.33
N GLN A 19 -1.69 -13.73 20.41
CA GLN A 19 -2.25 -14.95 19.89
C GLN A 19 -2.16 -14.84 18.37
N ASP A 20 -1.07 -15.37 17.81
CA ASP A 20 -1.10 -15.88 16.43
C ASP A 20 -2.09 -17.04 16.42
N ASN A 21 -3.38 -16.70 16.37
CA ASN A 21 -4.38 -17.63 15.95
C ASN A 21 -4.07 -17.89 14.48
N ASP A 22 -3.60 -19.09 14.15
CA ASP A 22 -3.44 -19.58 12.77
C ASP A 22 -4.80 -19.54 12.08
N GLU A 23 -5.15 -18.36 11.58
CA GLU A 23 -6.43 -18.10 10.96
C GLU A 23 -6.50 -18.91 9.67
N LYS A 24 -7.43 -19.86 9.62
CA LYS A 24 -7.59 -20.73 8.46
C LYS A 24 -7.99 -19.91 7.23
N ILE A 25 -7.17 -19.98 6.18
CA ILE A 25 -7.39 -19.31 4.91
C ILE A 25 -8.05 -20.27 3.92
N TYR A 26 -9.22 -19.89 3.42
CA TYR A 26 -9.97 -20.64 2.40
C TYR A 26 -9.67 -20.11 1.00
N ASN A 27 -9.87 -20.94 -0.03
CA ASN A 27 -9.82 -20.46 -1.41
C ASN A 27 -11.13 -19.76 -1.77
N PHE A 28 -11.06 -18.70 -2.57
CA PHE A 28 -12.23 -17.92 -3.01
C PHE A 28 -13.37 -18.77 -3.60
N ASN A 29 -13.04 -19.83 -4.32
CA ASN A 29 -14.03 -20.68 -5.00
C ASN A 29 -14.73 -21.67 -4.05
N VAL A 30 -14.33 -21.73 -2.78
CA VAL A 30 -14.84 -22.72 -1.79
C VAL A 30 -15.77 -22.06 -0.78
N VAL A 31 -15.66 -20.74 -0.58
CA VAL A 31 -16.54 -20.03 0.37
C VAL A 31 -17.95 -19.89 -0.18
N LYS A 32 -18.93 -19.92 0.73
CA LYS A 32 -20.34 -19.79 0.37
C LYS A 32 -20.67 -18.35 -0.01
N GLU A 33 -20.14 -17.39 0.75
CA GLU A 33 -20.32 -15.97 0.53
C GLU A 33 -18.95 -15.31 0.38
N ILE A 34 -18.73 -14.67 -0.76
CA ILE A 34 -17.47 -13.99 -1.07
C ILE A 34 -17.37 -12.64 -0.33
N PRO A 35 -16.17 -12.08 -0.16
CA PRO A 35 -16.03 -10.72 0.36
C PRO A 35 -16.75 -9.72 -0.54
N ILE A 36 -17.46 -8.77 0.07
CA ILE A 36 -18.11 -7.67 -0.65
C ILE A 36 -17.20 -6.44 -0.55
N ILE A 37 -16.71 -5.97 -1.70
CA ILE A 37 -15.99 -4.69 -1.81
C ILE A 37 -17.02 -3.55 -1.79
N VAL A 38 -16.65 -2.41 -1.19
CA VAL A 38 -17.48 -1.20 -1.20
C VAL A 38 -17.86 -0.83 -2.64
N GLY A 39 -19.17 -0.66 -2.88
CA GLY A 39 -19.74 -0.42 -4.21
C GLY A 39 -20.42 -1.65 -4.83
N CYS A 40 -20.26 -2.84 -4.23
CA CYS A 40 -20.86 -4.09 -4.70
C CYS A 40 -22.03 -4.62 -3.84
N GLU A 41 -22.50 -3.85 -2.85
CA GLU A 41 -23.50 -4.29 -1.86
C GLU A 41 -24.82 -4.74 -2.51
N GLU A 42 -25.30 -3.96 -3.48
CA GLU A 42 -26.60 -4.16 -4.14
C GLU A 42 -26.47 -4.88 -5.50
N SER A 43 -25.27 -5.36 -5.86
CA SER A 43 -25.09 -6.07 -7.12
C SER A 43 -25.82 -7.42 -7.09
N ALA A 44 -26.61 -7.68 -8.14
CA ALA A 44 -27.22 -8.99 -8.36
C ALA A 44 -26.16 -10.10 -8.58
N ASP A 45 -25.03 -9.74 -9.19
CA ASP A 45 -23.86 -10.60 -9.36
C ASP A 45 -22.67 -10.02 -8.60
N ARG A 46 -22.55 -10.42 -7.34
CA ARG A 46 -21.50 -9.93 -6.44
C ARG A 46 -20.12 -10.39 -6.88
N GLU A 47 -19.99 -11.57 -7.47
CA GLU A 47 -18.69 -12.09 -7.92
C GLU A 47 -18.17 -11.31 -9.10
N LYS A 48 -19.04 -11.05 -10.08
CA LYS A 48 -18.69 -10.20 -11.22
C LYS A 48 -18.32 -8.79 -10.76
N CYS A 49 -19.15 -8.17 -9.91
CA CYS A 49 -18.85 -6.83 -9.39
C CYS A 49 -17.52 -6.78 -8.62
N PHE A 50 -17.25 -7.77 -7.76
CA PHE A 50 -15.99 -7.88 -7.03
C PHE A 50 -14.78 -7.86 -7.97
N LYS A 51 -14.83 -8.64 -9.05
CA LYS A 51 -13.74 -8.71 -10.05
C LYS A 51 -13.59 -7.40 -10.81
N GLU A 52 -14.69 -6.79 -11.23
CA GLU A 52 -14.70 -5.54 -11.98
C GLU A 52 -14.14 -4.39 -11.14
N VAL A 53 -14.65 -4.16 -9.93
CA VAL A 53 -14.17 -3.09 -9.04
C VAL A 53 -12.71 -3.31 -8.65
N LEU A 54 -12.30 -4.54 -8.35
CA LEU A 54 -10.92 -4.83 -8.01
C LEU A 54 -9.98 -4.54 -9.19
N PHE A 55 -10.37 -4.95 -10.40
CA PHE A 55 -9.61 -4.68 -11.61
C PHE A 55 -9.58 -3.18 -11.93
N GLU A 56 -10.70 -2.48 -11.86
CA GLU A 56 -10.81 -1.04 -12.09
C GLU A 56 -9.86 -0.27 -11.16
N LYS A 57 -9.91 -0.53 -9.85
CA LYS A 57 -9.00 0.12 -8.88
C LYS A 57 -7.53 -0.14 -9.16
N LEU A 58 -7.20 -1.32 -9.66
CA LEU A 58 -5.82 -1.68 -10.00
C LEU A 58 -5.41 -1.18 -11.39
N SER A 59 -6.38 -0.90 -12.26
CA SER A 59 -6.12 -0.56 -13.64
C SER A 59 -5.34 0.75 -13.76
N ASP A 60 -5.76 1.77 -12.99
CA ASP A 60 -5.07 3.06 -12.91
C ASP A 60 -3.60 2.91 -12.49
N TYR A 61 -3.31 1.93 -11.64
CA TYR A 61 -1.95 1.68 -11.20
C TYR A 61 -1.15 0.84 -12.20
N ILE A 62 -1.77 -0.11 -12.91
CA ILE A 62 -1.05 -1.10 -13.73
C ILE A 62 -0.88 -0.68 -15.20
N PHE A 63 -1.86 0.02 -15.78
CA PHE A 63 -1.92 0.23 -17.24
C PHE A 63 -1.12 1.41 -17.78
N ASP A 64 -0.50 2.23 -16.92
CA ASP A 64 0.49 3.23 -17.36
C ASP A 64 1.81 2.60 -17.84
N CYS A 65 1.90 1.27 -17.89
CA CYS A 65 3.06 0.59 -18.42
C CYS A 65 3.10 0.64 -19.95
N ASN A 66 4.07 1.34 -20.56
CA ASN A 66 4.33 1.31 -22.00
C ASN A 66 5.06 0.02 -22.45
N CYS A 67 4.50 -1.15 -22.11
CA CYS A 67 5.22 -2.43 -22.18
C CYS A 67 5.31 -2.95 -23.60
N THR A 68 6.54 -3.12 -24.11
CA THR A 68 6.82 -3.60 -25.49
C THR A 68 6.48 -5.08 -25.72
N SER A 69 6.09 -5.82 -24.68
CA SER A 69 5.77 -7.24 -24.79
C SER A 69 4.63 -7.61 -23.84
N ARG A 70 3.85 -8.62 -24.25
CA ARG A 70 2.73 -9.15 -23.47
C ARG A 70 3.20 -9.58 -22.08
N GLN A 71 2.69 -8.92 -21.03
CA GLN A 71 2.99 -9.25 -19.64
C GLN A 71 1.85 -10.10 -19.07
N ARG A 72 2.21 -11.12 -18.29
CA ARG A 72 1.25 -11.99 -17.59
C ARG A 72 1.75 -12.23 -16.18
N PHE A 73 0.97 -11.78 -15.22
CA PHE A 73 1.24 -11.96 -13.81
C PHE A 73 -0.08 -12.09 -13.05
N TYR A 74 0.02 -12.49 -11.80
CA TYR A 74 -1.11 -12.68 -10.90
C TYR A 74 -0.85 -11.89 -9.64
N ILE A 75 -1.88 -11.24 -9.13
CA ILE A 75 -1.86 -10.63 -7.81
C ILE A 75 -2.67 -11.54 -6.88
N ILE A 76 -2.02 -12.02 -5.83
CA ILE A 76 -2.64 -12.85 -4.80
C ILE A 76 -2.98 -11.93 -3.63
N PHE A 77 -4.19 -12.08 -3.10
CA PHE A 77 -4.71 -11.33 -1.97
C PHE A 77 -5.16 -12.30 -0.88
N VAL A 78 -4.98 -11.94 0.39
CA VAL A 78 -5.67 -12.57 1.51
C VAL A 78 -6.61 -11.53 2.14
N PHE A 79 -7.90 -11.72 1.91
CA PHE A 79 -8.98 -10.98 2.57
C PHE A 79 -9.25 -11.62 3.92
N LYS A 80 -8.90 -10.92 5.00
CA LYS A 80 -9.02 -11.41 6.37
C LYS A 80 -10.48 -11.44 6.83
N SER A 81 -10.79 -12.27 7.83
CA SER A 81 -12.13 -12.34 8.44
C SER A 81 -12.60 -11.01 9.06
N ASN A 82 -11.66 -10.11 9.37
CA ASN A 82 -11.92 -8.76 9.86
C ASN A 82 -12.12 -7.70 8.73
N GLY A 83 -12.10 -8.11 7.47
CA GLY A 83 -12.23 -7.20 6.31
C GLY A 83 -10.94 -6.51 5.87
N MET A 84 -9.79 -6.78 6.52
CA MET A 84 -8.51 -6.24 6.07
C MET A 84 -7.91 -7.05 4.92
N ILE A 85 -7.12 -6.39 4.07
CA ILE A 85 -6.35 -7.06 3.00
C ILE A 85 -4.91 -7.23 3.46
N SER A 86 -4.43 -8.45 3.41
CA SER A 86 -3.09 -8.88 3.83
C SER A 86 -2.45 -9.80 2.79
N ASP A 87 -1.19 -10.17 3.02
CA ASP A 87 -0.43 -11.15 2.24
C ASP A 87 -0.54 -10.96 0.72
N ILE A 88 -0.46 -9.69 0.31
CA ILE A 88 -0.51 -9.31 -1.08
C ILE A 88 0.79 -9.77 -1.74
N GLU A 89 0.71 -10.60 -2.76
CA GLU A 89 1.86 -11.07 -3.51
C GLU A 89 1.66 -10.88 -5.01
N ILE A 90 2.73 -10.54 -5.71
CA ILE A 90 2.73 -10.44 -7.16
C ILE A 90 3.62 -11.55 -7.70
N ARG A 91 3.07 -12.40 -8.57
CA ARG A 91 3.73 -13.59 -9.12
C ARG A 91 3.64 -13.60 -10.64
N GLY A 92 4.72 -13.97 -11.32
CA GLY A 92 4.75 -14.10 -12.78
C GLY A 92 5.71 -13.13 -13.48
N ASN A 93 5.55 -12.98 -14.79
CA ASN A 93 6.42 -12.11 -15.59
C ASN A 93 5.93 -10.67 -15.51
N GLN A 94 6.60 -9.91 -14.65
CA GLN A 94 6.37 -8.48 -14.37
C GLN A 94 7.58 -7.61 -14.75
N ASN A 95 8.51 -8.15 -15.55
CA ASN A 95 9.77 -7.48 -15.86
C ASN A 95 9.56 -6.16 -16.62
N GLY A 96 8.54 -6.09 -17.50
CA GLY A 96 8.19 -4.86 -18.19
C GLY A 96 7.74 -3.77 -17.21
N LEU A 97 6.85 -4.16 -16.29
CA LEU A 97 6.28 -3.27 -15.27
C LEU A 97 7.37 -2.76 -14.31
N LEU A 98 8.20 -3.67 -13.77
CA LEU A 98 9.31 -3.31 -12.88
C LEU A 98 10.32 -2.35 -13.50
N LYS A 99 10.62 -2.50 -14.79
CA LYS A 99 11.54 -1.60 -15.50
C LYS A 99 10.99 -0.19 -15.59
N MET A 100 9.69 -0.02 -15.82
CA MET A 100 9.08 1.31 -15.94
C MET A 100 9.11 2.08 -14.64
N TYR A 101 8.71 1.45 -13.54
CA TYR A 101 8.78 2.10 -12.25
C TYR A 101 10.20 2.46 -11.85
N ARG A 102 11.19 1.62 -12.17
CA ARG A 102 12.59 1.96 -11.93
C ARG A 102 13.01 3.20 -12.73
N ASN A 103 12.65 3.27 -14.01
CA ASN A 103 12.97 4.41 -14.85
C ASN A 103 12.24 5.68 -14.40
N GLU A 104 11.00 5.56 -13.90
CA GLU A 104 10.26 6.69 -13.32
C GLU A 104 10.90 7.19 -12.02
N GLU A 105 11.31 6.28 -11.13
CA GLU A 105 12.05 6.64 -9.92
C GLU A 105 13.40 7.29 -10.22
N GLU A 106 14.08 6.88 -11.29
CA GLU A 106 15.33 7.51 -11.75
C GLU A 106 15.06 8.93 -12.28
N ARG A 107 14.02 9.13 -13.09
CA ARG A 107 13.62 10.46 -13.58
C ARG A 107 13.24 11.42 -12.44
N GLU A 108 12.43 10.96 -11.48
CA GLU A 108 12.06 11.77 -10.32
C GLU A 108 13.29 12.20 -9.49
N LYS A 109 14.30 11.33 -9.38
CA LYS A 109 15.55 11.67 -8.69
C LYS A 109 16.37 12.70 -9.47
N GLU A 110 16.49 12.53 -10.79
CA GLU A 110 17.19 13.47 -11.65
C GLU A 110 16.55 14.86 -11.61
N GLU A 111 15.21 14.94 -11.68
CA GLU A 111 14.46 16.19 -11.58
C GLU A 111 14.68 16.89 -10.23
N LYS A 112 14.61 16.13 -9.12
CA LYS A 112 14.89 16.67 -7.78
C LYS A 112 16.33 17.18 -7.65
N GLU A 113 17.32 16.43 -8.15
CA GLU A 113 18.71 16.87 -8.12
C GLU A 113 18.93 18.13 -8.97
N GLU A 114 18.25 18.26 -10.11
CA GLU A 114 18.32 19.45 -10.95
C GLU A 114 17.69 20.67 -10.26
N GLU A 115 16.54 20.48 -9.61
CA GLU A 115 15.87 21.52 -8.82
C GLU A 115 16.75 22.00 -7.65
N GLU A 116 17.34 21.08 -6.88
CA GLU A 116 18.26 21.42 -5.79
C GLU A 116 19.50 22.17 -6.30
N ARG A 117 20.07 21.77 -7.45
CA ARG A 117 21.19 22.49 -8.08
C ARG A 117 20.77 23.88 -8.55
N ALA A 118 19.56 24.07 -9.04
CA ALA A 118 19.03 25.38 -9.44
C ALA A 118 18.85 26.30 -8.22
N ILE A 119 18.30 25.78 -7.12
CA ILE A 119 18.15 26.51 -5.86
C ILE A 119 19.52 26.92 -5.30
N ALA A 120 20.49 26.00 -5.28
CA ALA A 120 21.84 26.28 -4.78
C ALA A 120 22.56 27.40 -5.56
N LYS A 121 22.39 27.43 -6.89
CA LYS A 121 22.94 28.48 -7.76
C LYS A 121 22.29 29.85 -7.52
N ASN A 122 20.99 29.89 -7.23
CA ASN A 122 20.31 31.15 -6.93
C ASN A 122 20.71 31.70 -5.55
N LYS A 123 20.85 30.83 -4.56
CA LYS A 123 21.29 31.23 -3.20
C LYS A 123 22.70 31.83 -3.19
N THR A 124 23.63 31.30 -3.96
CA THR A 124 25.00 31.86 -4.09
C THR A 124 25.04 33.23 -4.76
N ARG A 125 23.97 33.64 -5.46
CA ARG A 125 23.86 34.94 -6.11
C ARG A 125 23.28 36.02 -5.20
N GLU A 126 22.43 35.63 -4.24
CA GLU A 126 21.86 36.52 -3.23
C GLU A 126 22.86 36.83 -2.09
N ASP A 127 23.74 35.89 -1.76
CA ASP A 127 24.83 36.10 -0.78
C ASP A 127 25.89 37.13 -1.24
N PHE A 128 25.86 37.59 -2.50
CA PHE A 128 26.74 38.64 -3.02
C PHE A 128 26.06 40.01 -3.16
N SER A 129 24.81 40.15 -2.70
CA SER A 129 24.06 41.40 -2.77
C SER A 129 23.20 41.62 -1.52
N SER A 130 23.82 41.77 -0.36
CA SER A 130 23.56 42.89 0.57
C SER A 130 24.21 42.66 1.95
N ASP A 131 25.19 43.52 2.25
CA ASP A 131 25.31 44.11 3.57
C ASP A 131 23.94 44.73 3.93
N SER A 132 23.47 44.54 5.16
CA SER A 132 22.20 44.98 5.77
C SER A 132 20.92 44.14 5.52
N GLY A 133 20.38 43.53 6.60
CA GLY A 133 18.95 43.19 6.69
C GLY A 133 18.58 41.83 7.29
N PHE A 134 18.53 41.76 8.61
CA PHE A 134 18.04 40.65 9.42
C PHE A 134 16.56 40.30 9.09
N GLY A 135 16.26 39.04 8.75
CA GLY A 135 14.89 38.57 8.51
C GLY A 135 14.77 37.04 8.52
N ASP A 136 14.12 36.52 9.57
CA ASP A 136 13.88 35.09 9.84
C ASP A 136 13.12 34.38 8.71
N HIS A 137 13.73 33.37 8.07
CA HIS A 137 13.07 32.49 7.10
C HIS A 137 12.78 31.11 7.70
N LYS A 138 11.51 30.87 8.05
CA LYS A 138 10.98 29.66 8.71
C LYS A 138 10.30 28.66 7.77
N ASP A 139 10.56 28.70 6.47
CA ASP A 139 9.79 27.92 5.48
C ASP A 139 10.52 26.69 4.92
N SER A 140 11.75 26.41 5.37
CA SER A 140 12.56 25.28 4.90
C SER A 140 12.19 23.91 5.52
N LEU A 141 11.26 23.86 6.49
CA LEU A 141 10.95 22.64 7.22
C LEU A 141 9.77 21.84 6.66
N PHE A 142 8.98 22.41 5.74
CA PHE A 142 7.75 21.75 5.27
C PHE A 142 7.99 20.59 4.29
N TRP A 143 9.11 20.59 3.55
CA TRP A 143 9.41 19.54 2.56
C TRP A 143 10.16 18.33 3.11
N LYS A 144 10.74 18.41 4.31
CA LYS A 144 11.45 17.27 4.93
C LYS A 144 10.51 16.25 5.58
N GLU A 145 9.33 16.67 6.03
CA GLU A 145 8.42 15.81 6.79
C GLU A 145 7.61 14.86 5.89
N ALA A 146 7.55 15.12 4.58
CA ALA A 146 6.93 14.22 3.60
C ALA A 146 7.84 13.06 3.13
N GLU A 147 9.15 13.13 3.39
CA GLU A 147 10.10 12.05 3.06
C GLU A 147 10.30 11.05 4.20
N GLU A 148 9.95 11.41 5.45
CA GLU A 148 10.13 10.53 6.61
C GLU A 148 9.01 9.48 6.79
N ILE A 149 7.87 9.62 6.12
CA ILE A 149 6.86 8.55 6.04
C ILE A 149 7.29 7.57 4.94
N GLY A 150 8.36 6.82 5.23
CA GLY A 150 9.12 5.95 4.33
C GLY A 150 8.34 5.51 3.08
N ARG A 151 8.51 6.26 1.98
CA ARG A 151 7.94 5.86 0.70
C ARG A 151 8.49 4.48 0.38
N PRO A 152 7.62 3.49 0.14
CA PRO A 152 8.08 2.15 -0.18
C PRO A 152 8.96 2.20 -1.43
N ASN A 153 10.22 1.83 -1.29
CA ASN A 153 11.28 1.89 -2.30
C ASN A 153 11.25 0.74 -3.32
N SER A 154 10.15 -0.01 -3.38
CA SER A 154 9.96 -1.05 -4.38
C SER A 154 8.54 -1.02 -4.91
N PHE A 155 8.38 -1.33 -6.20
CA PHE A 155 7.08 -1.51 -6.84
C PHE A 155 6.14 -2.40 -6.01
N ASN A 156 6.63 -3.54 -5.52
CA ASN A 156 5.82 -4.45 -4.69
C ASN A 156 5.29 -3.74 -3.44
N SER A 157 6.11 -2.93 -2.78
CA SER A 157 5.70 -2.22 -1.57
C SER A 157 4.76 -1.05 -1.88
N ARG A 158 4.95 -0.31 -2.99
CA ARG A 158 4.03 0.75 -3.46
C ARG A 158 2.66 0.15 -3.84
N MET A 159 2.65 -0.93 -4.61
CA MET A 159 1.45 -1.66 -4.97
C MET A 159 0.70 -2.18 -3.73
N LYS A 160 1.42 -2.78 -2.78
CA LYS A 160 0.86 -3.23 -1.48
C LYS A 160 0.17 -2.09 -0.73
N TYR A 161 0.84 -0.94 -0.65
CA TYR A 161 0.31 0.25 0.00
C TYR A 161 -0.94 0.77 -0.73
N PHE A 162 -0.87 0.89 -2.05
CA PHE A 162 -1.99 1.30 -2.90
C PHE A 162 -3.22 0.42 -2.68
N ILE A 163 -3.05 -0.91 -2.74
CA ILE A 163 -4.15 -1.88 -2.55
C ILE A 163 -4.81 -1.71 -1.17
N LYS A 164 -4.01 -1.66 -0.10
CA LYS A 164 -4.53 -1.52 1.28
C LYS A 164 -5.32 -0.23 1.48
N ASN A 165 -4.94 0.83 0.79
CA ASN A 165 -5.56 2.14 0.95
C ASN A 165 -6.78 2.33 0.06
N ASN A 166 -6.79 1.76 -1.15
CA ASN A 166 -7.83 2.02 -2.15
C ASN A 166 -8.90 0.93 -2.27
N ILE A 167 -8.66 -0.27 -1.74
CA ILE A 167 -9.65 -1.35 -1.75
C ILE A 167 -10.17 -1.54 -0.33
N LYS A 168 -11.47 -1.29 -0.16
CA LYS A 168 -12.17 -1.44 1.12
C LYS A 168 -13.19 -2.56 1.03
N VAL A 169 -13.14 -3.46 2.02
CA VAL A 169 -14.10 -4.56 2.15
C VAL A 169 -15.25 -4.07 3.04
N SER A 170 -16.45 -4.09 2.49
CA SER A 170 -17.69 -3.74 3.18
C SER A 170 -18.18 -4.90 4.07
N LYS A 171 -18.12 -6.14 3.54
CA LYS A 171 -18.42 -7.36 4.30
C LYS A 171 -17.38 -8.44 4.03
N PRO A 172 -16.82 -9.09 5.08
CA PRO A 172 -15.89 -10.19 4.89
C PRO A 172 -16.58 -11.40 4.26
N ALA A 173 -15.79 -12.35 3.76
CA ALA A 173 -16.32 -13.63 3.30
C ALA A 173 -16.95 -14.42 4.44
N GLN A 174 -17.95 -15.23 4.13
CA GLN A 174 -18.57 -16.13 5.10
C GLN A 174 -18.58 -17.58 4.65
N MET A 175 -18.38 -18.46 5.62
CA MET A 175 -18.54 -19.90 5.47
C MET A 175 -19.29 -20.42 6.70
N ASN A 176 -20.41 -21.13 6.47
CA ASN A 176 -21.28 -21.63 7.54
C ASN A 176 -21.78 -20.54 8.52
N GLY A 177 -21.91 -19.29 8.06
CA GLY A 177 -22.37 -18.15 8.87
C GLY A 177 -21.27 -17.47 9.69
N GLU A 178 -20.02 -17.92 9.59
CA GLU A 178 -18.86 -17.32 10.25
C GLU A 178 -18.00 -16.55 9.26
N ASN A 179 -17.43 -15.43 9.70
CA ASN A 179 -16.48 -14.67 8.90
C ASN A 179 -15.17 -15.45 8.76
N VAL A 180 -14.67 -15.58 7.53
CA VAL A 180 -13.46 -16.36 7.25
C VAL A 180 -12.46 -15.59 6.41
N SER A 181 -11.19 -15.96 6.55
CA SER A 181 -10.13 -15.51 5.66
C SER A 181 -10.22 -16.19 4.29
N VAL A 182 -10.01 -15.43 3.22
CA VAL A 182 -10.08 -15.92 1.85
C VAL A 182 -8.89 -15.47 1.03
N ARG A 183 -8.26 -16.44 0.36
CA ARG A 183 -7.25 -16.22 -0.67
C ARG A 183 -7.92 -16.07 -2.04
N TYR A 184 -7.61 -14.98 -2.72
CA TYR A 184 -8.04 -14.72 -4.09
C TYR A 184 -6.84 -14.46 -5.00
N MET A 185 -6.89 -14.94 -6.23
CA MET A 185 -5.86 -14.74 -7.24
C MET A 185 -6.45 -14.01 -8.44
N LEU A 186 -6.00 -12.78 -8.67
CA LEU A 186 -6.40 -11.96 -9.81
C LEU A 186 -5.38 -12.14 -10.95
N PRO A 187 -5.76 -12.77 -12.07
CA PRO A 187 -4.93 -12.80 -13.26
C PRO A 187 -4.92 -11.44 -13.95
N ILE A 188 -3.73 -10.92 -14.25
CA ILE A 188 -3.51 -9.71 -15.03
C ILE A 188 -2.79 -10.09 -16.33
N SER A 189 -3.37 -9.66 -17.45
CA SER A 189 -2.77 -9.83 -18.77
C SER A 189 -2.74 -8.47 -19.46
N LEU A 190 -1.53 -7.96 -19.70
CA LEU A 190 -1.31 -6.73 -20.44
C LEU A 190 -0.92 -7.10 -21.87
N SER A 191 -1.72 -6.66 -22.84
CA SER A 191 -1.42 -6.80 -24.27
C SER A 191 -1.50 -5.43 -24.91
N PHE A 192 -0.41 -5.02 -25.53
CA PHE A 192 -0.27 -3.82 -26.34
C PHE A 192 -0.08 -4.23 -27.80
#